data_AF-A0A380YHU8-F1
#
_entry.id   AF-A0A380YHU8-F1
#
_cell.length_a   1.000
_cell.length_b   1.000
_cell.length_c   1.000
_cell.angle_alpha   90.00
_cell.angle_beta   90.00
_cell.angle_gamma   90.00
#
_symmetry.space_group_name_H-M   'P 1'
#
loop_
_entity.id
_entity.type
_entity.pdbx_description
1 polymer ?
#
loop_
_entity_poly.entity_id
_entity_poly.type
_entity_poly.pdbx_seq_one_letter_code
_entity_poly.pdbx_strand_id
1 'polypeptide(L)'
;MTNLSVVNYIERINRTYRFIRMESTGSLSELAAKVRVSERTISNYLEELRLMGAEIKFSRVRNTYYFDNQFVLYATFEARIEAEVLNDSE
;
A
#
# COMPACT_ATOMS: atom_id res chain seq x y z
N MET A 1 9.90 14.21 9.49
CA MET A 1 9.01 14.40 8.33
C MET A 1 9.31 13.30 7.33
N THR A 2 8.45 12.28 7.22
CA THR A 2 8.65 11.25 6.18
C THR A 2 8.34 11.86 4.83
N ASN A 3 9.38 12.04 4.00
CA ASN A 3 9.25 12.38 2.60
C ASN A 3 8.41 11.26 1.92
N LEU A 4 7.19 11.62 1.52
CA LEU A 4 6.24 10.72 0.88
C LEU A 4 6.59 10.61 -0.61
N SER A 5 7.70 9.92 -0.92
CA SER A 5 7.99 9.57 -2.30
C SER A 5 6.94 8.59 -2.80
N VAL A 6 6.61 8.66 -4.09
CA VAL A 6 5.70 7.70 -4.75
C VAL A 6 6.15 6.25 -4.51
N VAL A 7 7.47 6.03 -4.45
CA VAL A 7 8.09 4.73 -4.14
C VAL A 7 7.71 4.25 -2.75
N ASN A 8 7.80 5.11 -1.73
CA ASN A 8 7.43 4.76 -0.35
C ASN A 8 5.94 4.41 -0.22
N TYR A 9 5.08 5.13 -0.95
CA TYR A 9 3.64 4.84 -0.97
C TYR A 9 3.37 3.48 -1.60
N ILE A 10 3.94 3.20 -2.78
CA ILE A 10 3.77 1.92 -3.49
C ILE A 10 4.25 0.75 -2.64
N GLU A 11 5.39 0.88 -1.97
CA GLU A 11 5.89 -0.16 -1.08
C GLU A 11 4.93 -0.43 0.08
N ARG A 12 4.35 0.61 0.69
CA ARG A 12 3.44 0.46 1.83
C ARG A 12 2.10 -0.16 1.45
N ILE A 13 1.51 0.26 0.33
CA ILE A 13 0.25 -0.34 -0.15
C ILE A 13 0.48 -1.79 -0.59
N ASN A 14 1.62 -2.10 -1.22
CA ASN A 14 2.00 -3.47 -1.58
C ASN A 14 2.19 -4.35 -0.33
N ARG A 15 2.86 -3.85 0.71
CA ARG A 15 2.99 -4.59 1.99
C ARG A 15 1.62 -4.86 2.62
N THR A 16 0.72 -3.88 2.61
CA THR A 16 -0.66 -4.04 3.09
C THR A 16 -1.39 -5.14 2.31
N TYR A 17 -1.37 -5.07 0.97
CA TYR A 17 -1.94 -6.09 0.09
C TYR A 17 -1.42 -7.49 0.40
N ARG A 18 -0.10 -7.65 0.56
CA ARG A 18 0.52 -8.95 0.85
C ARG A 18 0.06 -9.52 2.19
N PHE A 19 -0.04 -8.72 3.25
CA PHE A 19 -0.52 -9.20 4.54
C PHE A 19 -1.97 -9.69 4.47
N ILE A 20 -2.85 -8.99 3.73
CA ILE A 20 -4.24 -9.41 3.52
C ILE A 20 -4.29 -10.71 2.70
N ARG A 21 -3.49 -10.80 1.63
CA ARG A 21 -3.43 -11.98 0.75
C ARG A 21 -2.96 -13.24 1.48
N MET A 22 -2.01 -13.07 2.40
CA MET A 22 -1.50 -14.14 3.27
C MET A 22 -2.36 -14.36 4.52
N GLU A 23 -3.45 -13.59 4.68
CA GLU A 23 -4.30 -13.60 5.87
C GLU A 23 -3.52 -13.46 7.19
N SER A 24 -2.47 -12.63 7.20
CA SER A 24 -1.55 -12.46 8.33
C SER A 24 -1.52 -11.03 8.86
N THR A 25 -2.64 -10.30 8.79
CA THR A 25 -2.68 -8.89 9.18
C THR A 25 -2.65 -8.69 10.69
N GLY A 26 -3.37 -9.52 11.46
CA GLY A 26 -3.80 -9.13 12.80
C GLY A 26 -4.96 -8.12 12.72
N SER A 27 -5.25 -7.48 13.84
CA SER A 27 -6.12 -6.30 13.95
C SER A 27 -5.59 -5.10 13.16
N LEU A 28 -6.39 -4.04 13.04
CA LEU A 28 -6.00 -2.79 12.37
C LEU A 28 -4.70 -2.21 12.96
N SER A 29 -4.58 -2.20 14.29
CA SER A 29 -3.42 -1.69 15.01
C SER A 29 -2.17 -2.52 14.75
N GLU A 30 -2.30 -3.85 14.77
CA GLU A 30 -1.19 -4.76 14.47
C GLU A 30 -0.72 -4.63 13.02
N LEU A 31 -1.65 -4.49 12.07
CA LEU A 31 -1.32 -4.25 10.68
C LEU A 31 -0.60 -2.90 10.49
N ALA A 32 -1.04 -1.86 11.18
CA ALA A 32 -0.40 -0.55 11.17
C ALA A 32 1.04 -0.61 11.69
N ALA A 33 1.26 -1.34 12.79
CA ALA A 33 2.60 -1.60 13.32
C ALA A 33 3.47 -2.38 12.33
N LYS A 34 2.94 -3.44 11.70
CA LYS A 34 3.67 -4.25 10.69
C LYS A 34 4.11 -3.42 9.48
N VAL A 35 3.24 -2.56 8.96
CA VAL A 35 3.52 -1.69 7.80
C VAL A 35 4.29 -0.43 8.21
N ARG A 36 4.38 -0.13 9.51
CA ARG A 36 5.04 1.05 10.11
C ARG A 36 4.39 2.37 9.69
N VAL A 37 3.07 2.42 9.80
CA VAL A 37 2.26 3.61 9.53
C VAL A 37 1.20 3.78 10.63
N SER A 38 0.44 4.88 10.59
CA SER A 38 -0.67 5.07 11.51
C SER A 38 -1.85 4.14 11.17
N GLU A 39 -2.72 3.86 12.14
CA GLU A 39 -3.97 3.14 11.90
C GLU A 39 -4.86 3.84 10.86
N ARG A 40 -4.88 5.18 10.88
CA ARG A 40 -5.56 5.99 9.87
C ARG A 40 -5.02 5.70 8.47
N THR A 41 -3.70 5.61 8.31
CA THR A 41 -3.06 5.31 7.03
C THR A 41 -3.42 3.90 6.55
N ILE A 42 -3.45 2.89 7.43
CA ILE A 42 -3.95 1.55 7.06
C ILE A 42 -5.41 1.61 6.64
N SER A 43 -6.27 2.31 7.40
CA SER A 43 -7.67 2.46 7.03
C SER A 43 -7.83 3.06 5.63
N ASN A 44 -7.00 4.06 5.28
CA ASN A 44 -6.96 4.63 3.94
C ASN A 44 -6.52 3.60 2.89
N TYR A 45 -5.45 2.83 3.13
CA TYR A 45 -5.03 1.78 2.20
C TYR A 45 -6.10 0.69 2.00
N LEU A 46 -6.79 0.28 3.07
CA LEU A 46 -7.90 -0.66 2.96
C LEU A 46 -9.01 -0.10 2.08
N GLU A 47 -9.32 1.19 2.23
CA GLU A 47 -10.34 1.85 1.42
C GLU A 47 -9.91 2.04 -0.03
N GLU A 48 -8.66 2.43 -0.28
CA GLU A 48 -8.09 2.53 -1.62
C GLU A 48 -8.16 1.18 -2.35
N LEU A 49 -7.82 0.08 -1.68
CA LEU A 49 -7.97 -1.26 -2.25
C LEU A 49 -9.43 -1.61 -2.54
N ARG A 50 -10.38 -1.22 -1.66
CA ARG A 50 -11.82 -1.40 -1.93
C ARG A 50 -12.30 -0.61 -3.14
N LEU A 51 -11.84 0.64 -3.28
CA LEU A 51 -12.12 1.48 -4.44
C LEU A 51 -11.56 0.87 -5.74
N MET A 52 -10.48 0.08 -5.67
CA MET A 52 -9.95 -0.70 -6.79
C MET A 52 -10.71 -2.02 -7.04
N GLY A 53 -11.75 -2.32 -6.27
CA GLY A 53 -12.59 -3.51 -6.42
C GLY A 53 -12.24 -4.68 -5.49
N ALA A 54 -11.38 -4.48 -4.50
CA ALA A 54 -11.10 -5.52 -3.51
C ALA A 54 -12.27 -5.68 -2.52
N GLU A 55 -12.81 -6.89 -2.39
CA GLU A 55 -13.78 -7.20 -1.32
C GLU A 55 -13.02 -7.60 -0.05
N ILE A 56 -12.75 -6.64 0.84
CA ILE A 56 -11.98 -6.88 2.05
C ILE A 56 -12.89 -7.08 3.27
N LYS A 57 -12.83 -8.26 3.88
CA LYS A 57 -13.54 -8.62 5.11
C LYS A 57 -12.56 -8.88 6.26
N PHE A 58 -13.04 -8.74 7.50
CA PHE A 58 -12.27 -9.09 8.70
C PHE A 58 -12.86 -10.33 9.36
N SER A 59 -12.02 -11.34 9.59
CA SER A 59 -12.37 -12.53 10.36
C SER A 59 -11.93 -12.33 11.81
N ARG A 60 -12.89 -12.23 12.74
CA ARG A 60 -12.61 -12.14 14.17
C ARG A 60 -11.96 -13.41 14.73
N VAL A 61 -12.37 -14.58 14.21
CA VAL A 61 -11.83 -15.88 14.63
C VAL A 61 -10.37 -16.05 14.21
N ARG A 62 -10.03 -15.66 12.96
CA ARG A 62 -8.66 -15.73 12.43
C ARG A 62 -7.81 -14.50 12.79
N ASN A 63 -8.39 -13.49 13.44
CA ASN A 63 -7.80 -12.17 13.68
C ASN A 63 -7.10 -11.59 12.45
N THR A 64 -7.81 -11.54 11.31
CA THR A 64 -7.16 -11.14 10.05
C THR A 64 -8.12 -10.57 9.01
N TYR A 65 -7.63 -9.62 8.21
CA TYR A 65 -8.28 -9.20 6.98
C TYR A 65 -7.95 -10.17 5.85
N TYR A 66 -8.94 -10.41 4.98
CA TYR A 66 -8.81 -11.29 3.83
C TYR A 66 -9.60 -10.73 2.63
N PHE A 67 -9.21 -11.15 1.42
CA PHE A 67 -9.97 -10.87 0.20
C PHE A 67 -11.06 -11.92 0.03
N ASP A 68 -12.31 -11.48 -0.11
CA ASP A 68 -13.49 -12.34 -0.36
C ASP A 68 -13.79 -12.51 -1.86
N ASN A 69 -12.99 -11.87 -2.71
CA ASN A 69 -13.00 -12.04 -4.15
C ASN A 69 -11.58 -12.31 -4.69
N GLN A 70 -11.50 -12.70 -5.97
CA GLN A 70 -10.22 -12.88 -6.66
C GLN A 70 -9.62 -11.52 -7.05
N PHE A 71 -9.22 -10.74 -6.06
CA PHE A 71 -8.56 -9.46 -6.27
C PHE A 71 -7.05 -9.64 -6.46
N VAL A 72 -6.51 -8.98 -7.49
CA VAL A 72 -5.07 -8.90 -7.77
C VAL A 72 -4.72 -7.44 -8.03
N LEU A 73 -3.77 -6.90 -7.26
CA LEU A 73 -3.26 -5.54 -7.45
C LEU A 73 -2.12 -5.53 -8.47
N TYR A 74 -2.28 -4.77 -9.56
CA TYR A 74 -1.22 -4.45 -10.49
C TYR A 74 -0.91 -2.95 -10.40
N ALA A 75 0.34 -2.60 -10.14
CA ALA A 75 0.79 -1.21 -10.07
C ALA A 75 2.12 -1.07 -10.83
N THR A 76 2.15 -0.16 -11.81
CA THR A 76 3.34 0.22 -12.56
C THR A 76 3.52 1.72 -12.41
N PHE A 77 4.73 2.17 -12.11
CA PHE A 77 5.07 3.58 -12.15
C PHE A 77 6.31 3.78 -13.04
N GLU A 78 6.30 4.83 -13.83
CA GLU A 78 7.43 5.26 -14.66
C GLU A 78 7.82 6.67 -14.18
N ALA A 79 9.11 6.88 -13.93
CA ALA A 79 9.66 8.18 -13.60
C ALA A 79 10.73 8.52 -14.63
N ARG A 80 10.59 9.67 -15.31
CA ARG A 80 11.59 10.20 -16.24
C ARG A 80 12.31 11.35 -15.57
N ILE A 81 13.64 11.31 -15.60
CA ILE A 81 14.49 12.41 -15.13
C ILE A 81 15.13 12.99 -16.39
N GLU A 82 14.71 14.19 -16.77
CA GLU A 82 15.36 14.97 -17.82
C GLU A 82 16.41 15.85 -17.14
N ALA A 83 17.68 15.62 -17.46
CA ALA A 83 18.73 16.56 -17.10
C ALA A 83 18.69 17.70 -18.13
N GLU A 84 18.43 18.93 -17.70
CA GLU A 84 18.80 20.08 -18.51
C GLU A 84 20.33 20.04 -18.68
N VAL A 85 20.77 19.73 -19.90
CA VAL A 85 22.16 19.93 -20.29
C VAL A 85 22.36 21.45 -20.27
N LEU A 86 23.04 21.95 -19.25
CA LEU A 86 23.59 23.30 -19.28
C LEU A 86 24.52 23.36 -20.50
N ASN A 87 24.06 24.02 -21.56
CA ASN A 87 24.95 24.45 -22.62
C ASN A 87 25.85 25.52 -21.99
N ASP A 88 27.02 25.11 -21.52
CA ASP A 88 28.13 26.03 -21.29
C ASP A 88 28.39 26.73 -22.64
N SER A 89 27.85 27.93 -22.74
CA SER A 89 28.04 28.81 -23.89
C SER A 89 29.41 29.44 -23.73
N GLU A 90 30.32 29.14 -24.67
CA GLU A 90 31.66 29.76 -24.83
C GLU A 90 31.61 31.30 -24.84
#